data_AF-A0AB73HE42-F1
#
_entry.id   AF-A0AB73HE42-F1
#
_cell.length_a   1.000
_cell.length_b   1.000
_cell.length_c   1.000
_cell.angle_alpha   90.00
_cell.angle_beta   90.00
_cell.angle_gamma   90.00
#
_symmetry.space_group_name_H-M   'P 1'
#
loop_
_entity.id
_entity.type
_entity.pdbx_description
1 polymer ?
#
loop_
_entity_poly.entity_id
_entity_poly.type
_entity_poly.pdbx_seq_one_letter_code
_entity_poly.pdbx_strand_id
1 'polypeptide(L)'
;MFITTEGINAGYTIKDVVEATSSLMLASEDIDKYNMFDQLFDGAKQKLKKKADLLEGDGIIGLKYNTEVVEVNGAPKFLVVHGYGTVILIDK
;
A
#
# COMPACT_ATOMS: atom_id res chain seq x y z
N MET A 1 -10.32 8.98 -7.35
CA MET A 1 -10.31 7.66 -6.69
C MET A 1 -10.09 7.81 -5.19
N PHE A 2 -11.04 7.33 -4.39
CA PHE A 2 -10.93 7.36 -2.93
C PHE A 2 -10.20 6.11 -2.40
N ILE A 3 -9.68 6.20 -1.18
CA ILE A 3 -9.09 5.06 -0.48
C ILE A 3 -9.45 5.14 1.01
N THR A 4 -9.85 4.03 1.60
CA THR A 4 -10.23 3.97 3.02
C THR A 4 -9.76 2.66 3.64
N THR A 5 -9.44 2.70 4.93
CA THR A 5 -9.04 1.53 5.72
C THR A 5 -10.22 0.62 6.04
N GLU A 6 -11.43 1.17 6.06
CA GLU A 6 -12.66 0.48 6.42
C GLU A 6 -13.55 0.27 5.20
N GLY A 7 -14.71 -0.37 5.38
CA GLY A 7 -15.76 -0.42 4.37
C GLY A 7 -16.46 0.92 4.18
N ILE A 8 -17.35 0.98 3.19
CA ILE A 8 -18.27 2.10 2.99
C ILE A 8 -19.72 1.63 3.13
N ASN A 9 -20.59 2.49 3.63
CA ASN A 9 -22.02 2.20 3.75
C ASN A 9 -22.77 2.71 2.50
N ALA A 10 -22.53 2.05 1.37
CA ALA A 10 -23.14 2.32 0.07
C ALA A 10 -23.24 1.01 -0.72
N GLY A 11 -24.08 0.97 -1.76
CA GLY A 11 -24.08 -0.14 -2.73
C GLY A 11 -22.82 -0.10 -3.58
N TYR A 12 -22.14 -1.23 -3.73
CA TYR A 12 -20.95 -1.34 -4.57
C TYR A 12 -20.77 -2.77 -5.09
N THR A 13 -20.08 -2.86 -6.23
CA THR A 13 -19.58 -4.11 -6.79
C THR A 13 -18.08 -4.24 -6.56
N ILE A 14 -17.64 -5.43 -6.16
CA ILE A 14 -16.22 -5.75 -5.98
C ILE A 14 -15.62 -6.06 -7.35
N LYS A 15 -14.54 -5.34 -7.71
CA LYS A 15 -13.78 -5.59 -8.94
C LYS A 15 -12.72 -6.66 -8.72
N ASP A 16 -11.79 -6.42 -7.80
CA ASP A 16 -10.74 -7.37 -7.41
C ASP A 16 -10.05 -6.92 -6.12
N VAL A 17 -9.25 -7.80 -5.52
CA VAL A 17 -8.29 -7.45 -4.47
C VAL A 17 -6.96 -7.06 -5.13
N VAL A 18 -6.42 -5.90 -4.76
CA VAL A 18 -5.14 -5.40 -5.26
C VAL A 18 -4.12 -5.34 -4.14
N GLU A 19 -2.90 -5.73 -4.46
CA GLU A 19 -1.73 -5.58 -3.59
C GLU A 19 -0.67 -4.70 -4.25
N ALA A 20 0.19 -4.08 -3.46
CA ALA A 20 1.34 -3.35 -3.95
C ALA A 20 2.45 -3.35 -2.90
N THR A 21 3.64 -3.71 -3.34
CA THR A 21 4.83 -3.70 -2.51
C THR A 21 5.75 -2.55 -2.92
N SER A 22 6.26 -1.82 -1.93
CA SER A 22 7.29 -0.79 -2.09
C SER A 22 8.39 -1.04 -1.06
N SER A 23 9.65 -0.99 -1.51
CA SER A 23 10.80 -1.19 -0.66
C SER A 23 11.87 -0.14 -0.91
N LEU A 24 12.71 0.09 0.09
CA LEU A 24 13.86 0.98 0.05
C LEU A 24 15.05 0.28 0.72
N MET A 25 16.22 0.41 0.12
CA MET A 25 17.47 -0.01 0.74
C MET A 25 18.02 1.12 1.63
N LEU A 26 18.36 0.81 2.87
CA LEU A 26 19.00 1.73 3.80
C LEU A 26 20.52 1.79 3.52
N ALA A 27 21.06 3.01 3.60
CA ALA A 27 22.49 3.22 3.73
C ALA A 27 22.95 2.78 5.13
N SER A 28 24.23 2.44 5.29
CA SER A 28 24.73 1.92 6.58
C SER A 28 24.67 2.96 7.70
N GLU A 29 24.76 4.23 7.34
CA GLU A 29 24.61 5.40 8.20
C GLU A 29 23.15 5.75 8.52
N ASP A 30 22.18 5.14 7.83
CA ASP A 30 20.76 5.48 7.88
C ASP A 30 19.90 4.37 8.51
N ILE A 31 20.52 3.41 9.20
CA ILE A 31 19.84 2.22 9.76
C ILE A 31 18.75 2.56 10.79
N ASP A 32 18.81 3.75 11.40
CA ASP A 32 17.85 4.28 12.37
C ASP A 32 16.76 5.17 11.73
N LYS A 33 16.83 5.44 10.42
CA LYS A 33 15.91 6.32 9.69
C LYS A 33 14.61 5.64 9.29
N TYR A 34 13.85 5.18 10.28
CA TYR A 34 12.52 4.59 10.06
C TYR A 34 11.48 5.59 9.52
N ASN A 35 11.74 6.89 9.61
CA ASN A 35 10.92 7.91 8.93
C ASN A 35 10.91 7.72 7.40
N MET A 36 11.87 6.98 6.85
CA MET A 36 11.85 6.59 5.43
C MET A 36 10.72 5.59 5.08
N PHE A 37 9.94 5.09 6.05
CA PHE A 37 8.70 4.37 5.75
C PHE A 37 7.63 5.27 5.13
N ASP A 38 7.59 6.57 5.43
CA ASP A 38 6.55 7.48 4.94
C ASP A 38 6.48 7.51 3.40
N GLN A 39 7.65 7.58 2.75
CA GLN A 39 7.76 7.52 1.28
C GLN A 39 7.30 6.16 0.72
N LEU A 40 7.49 5.07 1.47
CA LEU A 40 7.08 3.73 1.04
C LEU A 40 5.57 3.56 1.10
N PHE A 41 4.92 4.12 2.13
CA PHE A 41 3.46 4.15 2.21
C PHE A 41 2.86 4.93 1.04
N ASP A 42 3.41 6.11 0.72
CA ASP A 42 2.94 6.90 -0.43
C ASP A 42 3.19 6.18 -1.76
N GLY A 43 4.36 5.55 -1.92
CA GLY A 43 4.67 4.71 -3.07
C GLY A 43 3.70 3.54 -3.24
N ALA A 44 3.38 2.83 -2.16
CA ALA A 44 2.41 1.73 -2.15
C ALA A 44 1.00 2.24 -2.48
N LYS A 45 0.54 3.35 -1.87
CA LYS A 45 -0.75 3.99 -2.17
C LYS A 45 -0.90 4.31 -3.65
N GLN A 46 0.13 4.90 -4.26
CA GLN A 46 0.08 5.28 -5.68
C GLN A 46 0.01 4.06 -6.60
N LYS A 47 0.76 3.00 -6.29
CA LYS A 47 0.68 1.73 -7.05
C LYS A 47 -0.69 1.08 -6.93
N LEU A 48 -1.29 1.05 -5.73
CA LEU A 48 -2.64 0.55 -5.53
C LEU A 48 -3.67 1.35 -6.34
N LYS A 49 -3.61 2.69 -6.27
CA LYS A 49 -4.50 3.56 -7.06
C LYS A 49 -4.38 3.32 -8.55
N LYS A 50 -3.16 3.16 -9.08
CA LYS A 50 -2.95 2.80 -10.50
C LYS A 50 -3.56 1.45 -10.85
N LYS A 51 -3.41 0.43 -10.01
CA LYS A 51 -4.05 -0.88 -10.23
C LYS A 51 -5.58 -0.78 -10.22
N ALA A 52 -6.15 0.00 -9.31
CA ALA A 52 -7.58 0.23 -9.23
C ALA A 52 -8.14 1.02 -10.44
N ASP A 53 -7.37 1.99 -10.96
CA ASP A 53 -7.72 2.75 -12.17
C ASP A 53 -7.76 1.83 -13.41
N LEU A 54 -6.79 0.94 -13.54
CA LEU A 54 -6.77 -0.09 -14.59
C LEU A 54 -7.93 -1.10 -14.50
N LEU A 55 -8.51 -1.27 -13.31
CA LEU A 55 -9.69 -2.11 -13.06
C LEU A 55 -11.02 -1.33 -13.17
N GLU A 56 -10.94 -0.07 -13.60
CA GLU A 56 -12.11 0.82 -13.73
C GLU A 56 -12.93 0.90 -12.43
N GLY A 57 -12.24 0.95 -11.28
CA GLY A 57 -12.85 1.12 -9.96
C GLY A 57 -12.94 2.58 -9.52
N ASP A 58 -13.93 2.92 -8.70
CA ASP A 58 -14.08 4.26 -8.13
C ASP A 58 -13.18 4.49 -6.91
N GLY A 59 -12.83 3.41 -6.21
CA GLY A 59 -12.02 3.46 -5.00
C GLY A 59 -11.53 2.12 -4.49
N ILE A 60 -10.73 2.20 -3.43
CA ILE A 60 -10.21 1.03 -2.69
C ILE A 60 -10.71 1.10 -1.25
N ILE A 61 -11.32 0.01 -0.78
CA ILE A 61 -11.77 -0.16 0.61
C ILE A 61 -10.94 -1.22 1.33
N GLY A 62 -11.04 -1.24 2.66
CA GLY A 62 -10.35 -2.27 3.46
C GLY A 62 -8.83 -2.18 3.35
N LEU A 63 -8.28 -0.98 3.12
CA LEU A 63 -6.84 -0.79 3.01
C LEU A 63 -6.14 -1.20 4.29
N LYS A 64 -5.12 -2.06 4.15
CA LYS A 64 -4.23 -2.46 5.22
C LYS A 64 -2.78 -2.43 4.73
N TYR A 65 -1.86 -2.27 5.67
CA TYR A 65 -0.43 -2.33 5.39
C TYR A 65 0.25 -3.32 6.32
N ASN A 66 1.16 -4.09 5.76
CA ASN A 66 2.17 -4.82 6.50
C ASN A 66 3.50 -4.12 6.28
N THR A 67 4.30 -3.98 7.33
CA THR A 67 5.62 -3.37 7.26
C THR A 67 6.67 -4.30 7.81
N GLU A 68 7.79 -4.39 7.10
CA GLU A 68 8.89 -5.28 7.42
C GLU A 68 10.20 -4.50 7.40
N VAL A 69 11.05 -4.79 8.38
CA VAL A 69 12.43 -4.33 8.44
C VAL A 69 13.30 -5.56 8.20
N VAL A 70 13.93 -5.63 7.03
CA VAL A 70 14.72 -6.80 6.63
C VAL A 70 16.17 -6.56 6.97
N GLU A 71 16.74 -7.46 7.77
CA GLU A 71 18.14 -7.43 8.17
C GLU A 71 19.01 -8.25 7.21
N VAL A 72 20.20 -7.73 6.92
CA VAL A 72 21.25 -8.44 6.17
C VAL A 72 22.53 -8.35 6.99
N ASN A 73 23.14 -9.50 7.29
CA ASN A 73 24.35 -9.59 8.13
C ASN A 73 24.19 -8.93 9.51
N GLY A 74 22.99 -8.98 10.10
CA GLY A 74 22.69 -8.43 11.44
C GLY A 74 22.46 -6.92 11.47
N ALA A 75 22.30 -6.25 10.32
CA ALA A 75 21.95 -4.84 10.24
C ALA A 75 20.69 -4.63 9.38
N PRO A 76 19.78 -3.70 9.76
CA PRO A 76 18.65 -3.32 8.92
C PRO A 76 19.14 -2.84 7.56
N LYS A 77 18.71 -3.52 6.49
CA LYS A 77 19.14 -3.19 5.12
C LYS A 77 18.00 -2.77 4.22
N PHE A 78 16.79 -3.28 4.45
CA PHE A 78 15.62 -2.86 3.68
C PHE A 78 14.44 -2.53 4.59
N LEU A 79 13.74 -1.47 4.20
CA LEU A 79 12.40 -1.18 4.67
C LEU A 79 11.43 -1.62 3.58
N VAL A 80 10.39 -2.36 3.95
CA VAL A 80 9.39 -2.89 3.00
C VAL A 80 7.99 -2.58 3.52
N VAL A 81 7.14 -2.08 2.63
CA VAL A 81 5.72 -1.85 2.87
C VAL A 81 4.92 -2.64 1.84
N HIS A 82 4.05 -3.51 2.33
CA HIS A 82 3.04 -4.20 1.55
C HIS A 82 1.69 -3.56 1.83
N GLY A 83 1.11 -2.90 0.85
CA GLY A 83 -0.26 -2.40 0.92
C GLY A 83 -1.20 -3.33 0.17
N TYR A 84 -2.38 -3.58 0.71
CA TYR A 84 -3.42 -4.31 0.00
C TYR A 84 -4.80 -3.78 0.36
N GLY A 85 -5.75 -3.96 -0.55
CA GLY A 85 -7.14 -3.53 -0.38
C GLY A 85 -8.03 -4.05 -1.50
N THR A 86 -9.33 -3.77 -1.39
CA THR A 86 -10.34 -4.25 -2.35
C THR A 86 -10.79 -3.09 -3.23
N VAL A 87 -10.67 -3.25 -4.55
CA VAL A 87 -11.17 -2.30 -5.53
C VAL A 87 -12.67 -2.47 -5.69
N ILE A 88 -13.39 -1.36 -5.61
CA ILE A 88 -14.84 -1.34 -5.76
C ILE A 88 -15.28 -0.30 -6.78
N LEU A 89 -16.42 -0.56 -7.40
CA LEU A 89 -17.17 0.38 -8.23
C LEU A 89 -18.48 0.69 -7.50
N ILE A 90 -18.80 1.96 -7.30
CA ILE A 90 -20.02 2.38 -6.61
C ILE A 90 -21.20 2.23 -7.56
N ASP A 91 -22.25 1.57 -7.09
CA ASP A 91 -23.48 1.43 -7.87
C ASP A 91 -24.18 2.81 -7.94
N LYS A 92 -24.54 3.24 -9.15
CA LYS A 92 -25.21 4.53 -9.40
C LYS A 92 -26.71 4.46 -9.18
#